data_AF-A0A0Q5E0D3-F1
#
_entry.id   AF-A0A0Q5E0D3-F1
#
_cell.length_a   1.000
_cell.length_b   1.000
_cell.length_c   1.000
_cell.angle_alpha   90.00
_cell.angle_beta   90.00
_cell.angle_gamma   90.00
#
_symmetry.space_group_name_H-M   'P 1'
#
loop_
_entity.id
_entity.type
_entity.pdbx_description
1 polymer ?
#
loop_
_entity_poly.entity_id
_entity_poly.type
_entity_poly.pdbx_seq_one_letter_code
_entity_poly.pdbx_strand_id
1 'polypeptide(L)'
;MLSLATATRDYARFVENMTFDRLPLSILARISEPMGPEIWAWQYALRLTRGSPWRARPLIDERVERALATRSMIEGIETWTRAMAVLDERVEQARVYGWPMPQPLAVPDEIRAALQARDAAALERIRRRRGRTGEGETGTAAVPDDAVHRPPFPGRPA
;
A
#
# COMPACT_ATOMS: atom_id res chain seq x y z
N MET A 1 6.67 29.81 -4.58
CA MET A 1 6.38 28.37 -4.65
C MET A 1 6.96 27.70 -3.41
N LEU A 2 6.27 26.75 -2.77
CA LEU A 2 6.83 26.02 -1.62
C LEU A 2 7.87 25.00 -2.12
N SER A 3 8.87 24.67 -1.29
CA SER A 3 9.76 23.53 -1.58
C SER A 3 9.06 22.19 -1.30
N LEU A 4 9.51 21.12 -1.94
CA LEU A 4 8.99 19.76 -1.72
C LEU A 4 9.02 19.35 -0.23
N ALA A 5 10.11 19.65 0.47
CA ALA A 5 10.27 19.36 1.90
C ALA A 5 9.26 20.13 2.77
N THR A 6 8.97 21.39 2.43
CA THR A 6 7.98 22.18 3.18
C THR A 6 6.58 21.64 2.94
N ALA A 7 6.23 21.39 1.69
CA ALA A 7 4.91 20.87 1.33
C ALA A 7 4.62 19.52 1.97
N THR A 8 5.57 18.57 1.92
CA THR A 8 5.40 17.23 2.51
C THR A 8 5.34 17.27 4.03
N ARG A 9 6.07 18.18 4.68
CA ARG A 9 5.96 18.42 6.11
C ARG A 9 4.61 19.00 6.50
N ASP A 10 4.12 20.01 5.77
CA ASP A 10 2.82 20.63 6.01
C ASP A 10 1.69 19.62 5.82
N TYR A 11 1.73 18.83 4.74
CA TYR A 11 0.82 17.71 4.52
C TYR A 11 0.82 16.74 5.70
N ALA A 12 2.00 16.26 6.11
CA ALA A 12 2.12 15.31 7.21
C ALA A 12 1.52 15.86 8.50
N ARG A 13 1.81 17.13 8.83
CA ARG A 13 1.22 17.81 9.99
C ARG A 13 -0.31 17.84 9.92
N PHE A 14 -0.89 18.14 8.76
CA PHE A 14 -2.35 18.18 8.63
C PHE A 14 -2.99 16.80 8.76
N VAL A 15 -2.34 15.75 8.25
CA VAL A 15 -2.80 14.36 8.39
C VAL A 15 -2.70 13.90 9.84
N GLU A 16 -1.57 14.14 10.49
CA GLU A 16 -1.32 13.73 11.88
C GLU A 16 -2.24 14.45 12.88
N ASN A 17 -2.56 15.71 12.61
CA ASN A 17 -3.52 16.47 13.40
C ASN A 17 -4.98 16.19 13.03
N MET A 18 -5.26 15.27 12.09
CA MET A 18 -6.59 14.93 11.59
C MET A 18 -7.39 16.14 11.05
N THR A 19 -6.68 17.14 10.53
CA THR A 19 -7.28 18.37 9.97
C THR A 19 -7.32 18.38 8.45
N PHE A 20 -6.66 17.41 7.80
CA PHE A 20 -6.49 17.40 6.34
C PHE A 20 -7.81 17.46 5.56
N ASP A 21 -8.83 16.70 5.99
CA ASP A 21 -10.12 16.63 5.28
C ASP A 21 -10.94 17.93 5.36
N ARG A 22 -10.52 18.90 6.18
CA ARG A 22 -11.18 20.21 6.34
C ARG A 22 -10.41 21.34 5.67
N LEU A 23 -9.30 21.03 4.98
CA LEU A 23 -8.48 22.06 4.36
C LEU A 23 -9.22 22.72 3.18
N PRO A 24 -9.12 24.05 3.03
CA PRO A 24 -9.64 24.72 1.85
C PRO A 24 -8.83 24.33 0.62
N LEU A 25 -9.48 24.37 -0.54
CA LEU A 25 -8.87 23.98 -1.82
C LEU A 25 -7.60 24.77 -2.14
N SER A 26 -7.50 26.03 -1.74
CA SER A 26 -6.31 26.86 -1.93
C SER A 26 -5.08 26.33 -1.19
N ILE A 27 -5.27 25.76 -0.01
CA ILE A 27 -4.19 25.14 0.77
C ILE A 27 -3.81 23.80 0.16
N LEU A 28 -4.80 23.00 -0.25
CA LEU A 28 -4.56 21.73 -0.95
C LEU A 28 -3.74 21.95 -2.22
N ALA A 29 -4.12 22.91 -3.07
CA ALA A 29 -3.39 23.26 -4.28
C ALA A 29 -1.94 23.69 -3.97
N ARG A 30 -1.75 24.53 -2.95
CA ARG A 30 -0.44 25.03 -2.53
C ARG A 30 0.52 23.91 -2.08
N ILE A 31 0.01 22.85 -1.46
CA ILE A 31 0.84 21.71 -1.03
C ILE A 31 0.96 20.63 -2.11
N SER A 32 -0.06 20.44 -2.96
CA SER A 32 -0.03 19.40 -4.00
C SER A 32 0.85 19.79 -5.19
N GLU A 33 0.86 21.07 -5.58
CA GLU A 33 1.65 21.59 -6.69
C GLU A 33 3.16 21.25 -6.60
N PRO A 34 3.87 21.55 -5.49
CA PRO A 34 5.29 21.20 -5.37
C PRO A 34 5.53 19.70 -5.20
N MET A 35 4.57 18.91 -4.71
CA MET A 35 4.72 17.45 -4.68
C MET A 35 4.69 16.87 -6.10
N GLY A 36 3.88 17.44 -6.97
CA GLY A 36 3.56 16.83 -8.24
C GLY A 36 2.61 15.64 -8.08
N PRO A 37 2.08 15.12 -9.21
CA PRO A 37 1.00 14.14 -9.19
C PRO A 37 1.40 12.80 -8.55
N GLU A 38 2.61 12.32 -8.80
CA GLU A 38 3.09 11.01 -8.33
C GLU A 38 3.23 10.97 -6.81
N ILE A 39 3.92 11.95 -6.22
CA ILE A 39 4.10 12.04 -4.76
C ILE A 39 2.75 12.30 -4.09
N TRP A 40 1.89 13.13 -4.70
CA TRP A 40 0.54 13.35 -4.19
C TRP A 40 -0.29 12.05 -4.15
N ALA A 41 -0.27 11.27 -5.23
CA ALA A 41 -0.94 9.98 -5.28
C ALA A 41 -0.37 9.00 -4.25
N TRP A 42 0.96 8.99 -4.06
CA TRP A 42 1.60 8.14 -3.06
C TRP A 42 1.17 8.50 -1.63
N GLN A 43 1.13 9.79 -1.32
CA GLN A 43 0.62 10.28 -0.03
C GLN A 43 -0.83 9.90 0.20
N TYR A 44 -1.66 9.93 -0.84
CA TYR A 44 -3.05 9.49 -0.77
C TYR A 44 -3.16 7.98 -0.53
N ALA A 45 -2.34 7.16 -1.22
CA ALA A 45 -2.27 5.72 -1.00
C ALA A 45 -1.90 5.39 0.46
N LEU A 46 -0.85 6.03 0.99
CA LEU A 46 -0.44 5.89 2.38
C LEU A 46 -1.59 6.23 3.34
N ARG A 47 -2.30 7.33 3.10
CA ARG A 47 -3.44 7.76 3.93
C ARG A 47 -4.59 6.77 3.91
N LEU A 48 -4.95 6.24 2.73
CA LEU A 48 -6.00 5.21 2.61
C LEU A 48 -5.65 3.97 3.44
N THR A 49 -4.37 3.60 3.50
CA THR A 49 -3.89 2.44 4.26
C THR A 49 -3.44 2.77 5.69
N ARG A 50 -3.70 3.99 6.19
CA ARG A 50 -3.25 4.48 7.51
C ARG A 50 -1.73 4.39 7.74
N GLY A 51 -0.95 4.47 6.67
CA GLY A 51 0.51 4.54 6.71
C GLY A 51 0.99 5.94 7.10
N SER A 52 2.22 6.01 7.62
CA SER A 52 2.86 7.28 7.94
C SER A 52 3.07 8.12 6.67
N PRO A 53 2.77 9.43 6.67
CA PRO A 53 3.05 10.31 5.55
C PRO A 53 4.54 10.31 5.18
N TRP A 54 4.83 10.24 3.89
CA TRP A 54 6.19 10.39 3.38
C TRP A 54 6.67 11.84 3.57
N ARG A 55 7.97 12.04 3.82
CA ARG A 55 8.53 13.38 4.04
C ARG A 55 9.85 13.51 3.31
N ALA A 56 9.96 14.57 2.50
CA ALA A 56 11.23 14.92 1.90
C ALA A 56 12.15 15.58 2.93
N ARG A 57 13.44 15.28 2.85
CA ARG A 57 14.46 15.88 3.72
C ARG A 57 14.84 17.27 3.19
N PRO A 58 14.93 18.29 4.08
CA PRO A 58 15.11 19.69 3.64
C PRO A 58 16.51 20.01 3.13
N LEU A 59 17.53 19.22 3.49
CA LEU A 59 18.94 19.46 3.13
C LEU A 59 19.39 18.66 1.91
N ILE A 60 18.52 17.80 1.37
CA ILE A 60 18.85 16.95 0.23
C ILE A 60 18.28 17.59 -1.03
N ASP A 61 19.02 17.45 -2.13
CA ASP A 61 18.57 17.89 -3.45
C ASP A 61 17.20 17.29 -3.82
N GLU A 62 16.32 18.13 -4.37
CA GLU A 62 14.94 17.74 -4.65
C GLU A 62 14.86 16.59 -5.67
N ARG A 63 15.75 16.56 -6.66
CA ARG A 63 15.78 15.48 -7.65
C ARG A 63 16.11 14.15 -7.01
N VAL A 64 17.02 14.15 -6.03
CA VAL A 64 17.38 12.96 -5.25
C VAL A 64 16.21 12.52 -4.39
N GLU A 65 15.52 13.43 -3.71
CA GLU A 65 14.35 13.11 -2.89
C GLU A 65 13.19 12.54 -3.74
N ARG A 66 12.96 13.06 -4.95
CA ARG A 66 11.98 12.51 -5.89
C ARG A 66 12.34 11.09 -6.32
N ALA A 67 13.61 10.83 -6.66
CA ALA A 67 14.06 9.48 -6.99
C ALA A 67 13.88 8.48 -5.82
N LEU A 68 14.11 8.93 -4.59
CA LEU A 68 13.86 8.12 -3.39
C LEU A 68 12.37 7.91 -3.13
N ALA A 69 11.52 8.90 -3.43
CA ALA A 69 10.07 8.74 -3.40
C ALA A 69 9.63 7.66 -4.40
N THR A 70 10.10 7.71 -5.64
CA THR A 70 9.81 6.70 -6.67
C THR A 70 10.23 5.31 -6.20
N ARG A 71 11.44 5.16 -5.66
CA ARG A 71 11.90 3.89 -5.09
C ARG A 71 10.97 3.40 -3.97
N SER A 72 10.57 4.29 -3.06
CA SER A 72 9.63 3.95 -1.98
C SER A 72 8.25 3.53 -2.51
N MET A 73 7.77 4.12 -3.62
CA MET A 73 6.52 3.70 -4.26
C MET A 73 6.62 2.29 -4.85
N ILE A 74 7.76 1.96 -5.49
CA ILE A 74 8.01 0.64 -6.07
C ILE A 74 8.15 -0.43 -4.97
N GLU A 75 8.91 -0.14 -3.91
CA GLU A 75 9.01 -1.03 -2.75
C GLU A 75 7.65 -1.16 -2.02
N GLY A 76 6.82 -0.11 -2.13
CA GLY A 76 5.49 0.00 -1.55
C GLY A 76 4.35 -0.63 -2.36
N ILE A 77 4.61 -1.58 -3.26
CA ILE A 77 3.57 -2.25 -4.08
C ILE A 77 2.39 -2.76 -3.22
N GLU A 78 2.65 -3.36 -2.06
CA GLU A 78 1.59 -3.83 -1.16
C GLU A 78 0.70 -2.70 -0.62
N THR A 79 1.25 -1.51 -0.45
CA THR A 79 0.49 -0.32 -0.05
C THR A 79 -0.42 0.11 -1.19
N TRP A 80 0.05 0.11 -2.44
CA TRP A 80 -0.78 0.40 -3.60
C TRP A 80 -1.92 -0.61 -3.75
N THR A 81 -1.64 -1.91 -3.63
CA THR A 81 -2.67 -2.96 -3.70
C THR A 81 -3.76 -2.75 -2.64
N ARG A 82 -3.36 -2.53 -1.38
CA ARG A 82 -4.31 -2.28 -0.29
C ARG A 82 -5.07 -0.97 -0.47
N ALA A 83 -4.41 0.10 -0.94
CA ALA A 83 -5.06 1.38 -1.17
C ALA A 83 -6.15 1.30 -2.24
N MET A 84 -5.90 0.56 -3.34
CA MET A 84 -6.91 0.32 -4.37
C MET A 84 -8.09 -0.47 -3.82
N ALA A 85 -7.84 -1.55 -3.07
CA ALA A 85 -8.92 -2.33 -2.45
C ALA A 85 -9.79 -1.49 -1.49
N VAL A 86 -9.16 -0.65 -0.66
CA VAL A 86 -9.88 0.29 0.22
C VAL A 86 -10.69 1.30 -0.59
N LEU A 87 -10.16 1.77 -1.71
CA LEU A 87 -10.87 2.71 -2.57
C LEU A 87 -12.08 2.06 -3.24
N ASP A 88 -11.95 0.84 -3.75
CA ASP A 88 -13.05 0.08 -4.34
C ASP A 88 -14.19 -0.14 -3.33
N GLU A 89 -13.86 -0.48 -2.08
CA GLU A 89 -14.85 -0.60 -1.01
C GLU A 89 -15.57 0.74 -0.75
N ARG A 90 -14.83 1.86 -0.70
CA ARG A 90 -15.41 3.19 -0.49
C ARG A 90 -16.27 3.65 -1.66
N VAL A 91 -15.86 3.34 -2.89
CA VAL A 91 -16.65 3.61 -4.11
C VAL A 91 -17.98 2.88 -4.01
N GLU A 92 -17.96 1.62 -3.59
CA GLU A 92 -19.19 0.85 -3.53
C GLU A 92 -20.09 1.27 -2.37
N GLN A 93 -19.53 1.61 -1.21
CA GLN A 93 -20.27 2.27 -0.14
C GLN A 93 -20.89 3.59 -0.61
N ALA A 94 -20.14 4.42 -1.33
CA ALA A 94 -20.66 5.68 -1.84
C ALA A 94 -21.82 5.48 -2.83
N ARG A 95 -21.74 4.46 -3.69
CA ARG A 95 -22.85 4.07 -4.58
C ARG A 95 -24.08 3.62 -3.79
N VAL A 96 -23.91 2.74 -2.80
CA VAL A 96 -25.03 2.17 -2.04
C VAL A 96 -25.73 3.21 -1.16
N TYR A 97 -24.97 4.09 -0.52
CA TYR A 97 -25.48 5.06 0.45
C TYR A 97 -25.67 6.47 -0.12
N GLY A 98 -25.40 6.68 -1.41
CA GLY A 98 -25.51 7.99 -2.07
C GLY A 98 -24.51 9.03 -1.54
N TRP A 99 -23.36 8.60 -1.02
CA TRP A 99 -22.31 9.50 -0.54
C TRP A 99 -21.48 10.08 -1.71
N PRO A 100 -20.74 11.17 -1.48
CA PRO A 100 -19.81 11.68 -2.47
C PRO A 100 -18.80 10.61 -2.91
N MET A 101 -18.58 10.51 -4.22
CA MET A 101 -17.62 9.56 -4.79
C MET A 101 -16.19 9.93 -4.33
N PRO A 102 -15.41 8.99 -3.76
CA PRO A 102 -14.04 9.28 -3.39
C PRO A 102 -13.18 9.62 -4.61
N GLN A 103 -12.15 10.42 -4.41
CA GLN A 103 -11.21 10.76 -5.48
C GLN A 103 -10.49 9.50 -5.96
N PRO A 104 -10.34 9.31 -7.29
CA PRO A 104 -9.60 8.17 -7.83
C PRO A 104 -8.12 8.21 -7.42
N LEU A 105 -7.53 7.03 -7.24
CA LEU A 105 -6.10 6.89 -6.99
C LEU A 105 -5.32 6.89 -8.31
N ALA A 106 -4.55 7.95 -8.56
CA ALA A 106 -3.72 8.07 -9.76
C ALA A 106 -2.43 7.24 -9.63
N VAL A 107 -2.54 5.92 -9.89
CA VAL A 107 -1.39 5.00 -9.83
C VAL A 107 -0.44 5.26 -11.02
N PRO A 108 0.86 5.54 -10.78
CA PRO A 108 1.84 5.71 -11.85
C PRO A 108 1.99 4.46 -12.73
N ASP A 109 2.32 4.65 -14.00
CA ASP A 109 2.37 3.55 -14.98
C ASP A 109 3.38 2.46 -14.62
N GLU A 110 4.54 2.84 -14.07
CA GLU A 110 5.54 1.89 -13.60
C GLU A 110 5.00 0.97 -12.50
N ILE A 111 4.23 1.53 -11.56
CA ILE A 111 3.58 0.77 -10.48
C ILE A 111 2.48 -0.12 -11.04
N ARG A 112 1.69 0.40 -11.99
CA ARG A 112 0.65 -0.38 -12.69
C ARG A 112 1.26 -1.59 -13.41
N ALA A 113 2.36 -1.40 -14.11
CA ALA A 113 3.09 -2.47 -14.79
C ALA A 113 3.63 -3.51 -13.78
N ALA A 114 4.19 -3.06 -12.65
CA ALA A 114 4.68 -3.95 -11.60
C ALA A 114 3.56 -4.79 -10.97
N LEU A 115 2.38 -4.20 -10.74
CA LEU A 115 1.19 -4.90 -10.25
C LEU A 115 0.70 -5.95 -11.25
N GLN A 116 0.60 -5.59 -12.53
CA GLN A 116 0.20 -6.52 -13.59
C GLN A 116 1.16 -7.70 -13.72
N ALA A 117 2.47 -7.46 -13.66
CA ALA A 117 3.48 -8.51 -13.71
C ALA A 117 3.37 -9.48 -12.52
N ARG A 118 3.09 -8.94 -11.32
CA ARG A 118 2.85 -9.74 -10.13
C ARG A 118 1.62 -10.62 -10.27
N ASP A 119 0.51 -10.06 -10.75
CA ASP A 119 -0.75 -10.80 -10.93
C ASP A 119 -0.59 -11.92 -11.97
N ALA A 120 0.09 -11.63 -13.09
CA ALA A 120 0.42 -12.63 -14.09
C ALA A 120 1.29 -13.77 -13.50
N ALA A 121 2.30 -13.44 -12.70
CA ALA A 121 3.14 -14.43 -12.03
C ALA A 121 2.35 -15.28 -11.02
N ALA A 122 1.40 -14.69 -10.28
CA ALA A 122 0.54 -15.40 -9.36
C ALA A 122 -0.39 -16.39 -10.09
N LEU A 123 -1.02 -15.96 -11.19
CA LEU A 123 -1.86 -16.80 -12.04
C LEU A 123 -1.08 -17.97 -12.63
N GLU A 124 0.15 -17.74 -13.08
CA GLU A 124 1.01 -18.79 -13.63
C GLU A 124 1.35 -19.87 -12.57
N ARG A 125 1.63 -19.47 -11.32
CA ARG A 125 1.83 -20.43 -10.21
C ARG A 125 0.58 -21.28 -9.96
N ILE A 126 -0.61 -20.66 -9.99
CA ILE A 126 -1.89 -21.37 -9.82
C ILE A 126 -2.12 -22.36 -10.97
N ARG A 127 -1.85 -21.96 -12.21
CA ARG A 127 -1.97 -22.83 -13.39
C ARG A 127 -1.06 -24.05 -13.31
N ARG A 128 0.23 -23.86 -12.98
CA ARG A 128 1.19 -24.97 -12.80
C ARG A 128 0.75 -25.95 -11.70
N ARG A 129 0.16 -25.44 -10.61
CA ARG A 129 -0.35 -26.30 -9.53
C ARG A 129 -1.55 -27.14 -9.98
N ARG A 130 -2.46 -26.58 -10.78
CA ARG A 130 -3.63 -27.30 -11.34
C ARG A 130 -3.25 -28.32 -12.40
N GLY A 131 -2.21 -28.05 -13.21
CA GLY A 131 -1.71 -29.00 -14.22
C GLY A 131 -0.96 -30.22 -13.68
N ARG A 132 -0.58 -30.22 -12.39
CA ARG A 132 0.14 -31.33 -11.74
C ARG A 132 -0.77 -32.31 -10.98
N THR A 133 -2.07 -32.02 -10.86
CA THR A 133 -3.02 -32.86 -10.09
C THR A 133 -3.57 -34.06 -10.89
N GLY A 134 -2.84 -34.53 -11.91
CA GLY A 134 -3.38 -35.48 -12.90
C GLY A 134 -2.54 -36.71 -13.26
N GLU A 135 -1.39 -36.97 -12.63
CA GLU A 135 -0.60 -38.18 -12.92
C GLU A 135 0.05 -38.73 -11.64
N GLY A 136 -0.41 -39.92 -11.21
CA GLY A 136 0.35 -40.80 -10.31
C GLY A 136 -0.35 -41.22 -9.01
N GLU A 137 -1.32 -42.13 -9.11
CA GLU A 137 -1.74 -43.00 -8.00
C GLU A 137 -0.67 -44.09 -7.78
N THR A 138 0.07 -44.04 -6.66
CA THR A 138 0.49 -45.16 -5.77
C THR A 138 1.77 -44.86 -4.98
N GLY A 139 1.71 -45.01 -3.65
CA GLY A 139 2.87 -45.46 -2.85
C GLY A 139 3.63 -44.42 -2.02
N THR A 140 3.14 -44.08 -0.83
CA THR A 140 3.79 -44.44 0.44
C THR A 140 2.85 -44.09 1.59
N ALA A 141 2.54 -45.10 2.40
CA ALA A 141 1.69 -44.97 3.57
C ALA A 141 2.18 -43.83 4.47
N ALA A 142 1.24 -43.04 4.98
CA ALA A 142 1.49 -42.12 6.08
C ALA A 142 1.95 -42.94 7.29
N VAL A 143 3.26 -42.97 7.53
CA VAL A 143 3.81 -43.35 8.83
C VAL A 143 3.42 -42.22 9.80
N PRO A 144 2.65 -42.47 10.86
CA PRO A 144 2.48 -41.49 11.92
C PRO A 144 3.81 -41.43 12.68
N ASP A 145 4.50 -40.29 12.62
CA ASP A 145 5.71 -40.10 13.42
C ASP A 145 5.29 -39.68 14.84
N ASP A 146 5.59 -40.58 15.77
CA ASP A 146 5.42 -40.41 17.20
C ASP A 146 6.34 -39.27 17.72
N ALA A 147 5.81 -38.55 18.71
CA ALA A 147 6.59 -37.80 19.70
C ALA A 147 7.56 -36.71 19.22
N VAL A 148 7.04 -35.49 19.05
CA VAL A 148 7.82 -34.28 19.39
C VAL A 148 7.18 -33.60 20.61
N HIS A 149 7.80 -33.91 21.75
CA HIS A 149 7.79 -33.21 23.02
C HIS A 149 7.16 -31.79 23.01
N ARG A 150 5.99 -31.64 23.63
CA ARG A 150 5.59 -30.37 24.24
C ARG A 150 6.35 -30.23 25.56
N PRO A 151 7.20 -29.20 25.77
CA PRO A 151 7.64 -28.88 27.12
C PRO A 151 6.43 -28.42 27.95
N PRO A 152 6.28 -28.88 29.20
CA PRO A 152 5.16 -28.50 30.05
C PRO A 152 5.26 -27.01 30.42
N PHE A 153 4.13 -26.30 30.29
CA PHE A 153 3.95 -24.96 30.83
C PHE A 153 4.21 -24.97 32.35
N PRO A 154 5.04 -24.06 32.89
CA PRO A 154 5.12 -23.88 34.34
C PRO A 154 3.81 -23.25 34.83
N GLY A 155 3.12 -23.98 35.72
CA GLY A 155 1.94 -23.52 36.42
C GLY A 155 2.24 -22.27 37.26
N ARG A 156 1.27 -21.35 37.29
CA ARG A 156 1.25 -20.20 38.19
C ARG A 156 1.01 -20.71 39.62
N PRO A 157 1.83 -20.37 40.62
CA PRO A 157 1.41 -20.48 42.01
C PRO A 157 0.54 -19.26 42.41
N ALA A 158 -0.27 -19.50 43.43
CA ALA A 158 -1.38 -18.69 43.97
C ALA A 158 -1.03 -17.25 44.36
#